data_AF-A0A1Y3RPX4-F1
#
_entry.id   AF-A0A1Y3RPX4-F1
#
_cell.length_a   1.000
_cell.length_b   1.000
_cell.length_c   1.000
_cell.angle_alpha   90.00
_cell.angle_beta   90.00
_cell.angle_gamma   90.00
#
_symmetry.space_group_name_H-M   'P 1'
#
loop_
_entity.id
_entity.type
_entity.pdbx_description
1 polymer ?
#
loop_
_entity_poly.entity_id
_entity_poly.type
_entity_poly.pdbx_seq_one_letter_code
_entity_poly.pdbx_strand_id
1 'polypeptide(L)'
;MKKLLATLLAACCLTGATMLPASALEYSFDAPDNPLFGRPTSDDTIYVTTGAPANTDRSKNAALIPPTFGSPTSYVLGSGELLTPNLIRDGQIYTGPGNATSAGTGTVTVPGATGTTTIPNTSTVPTLPSVDTSGSVTAYTPVTDALYYSGGYIATLSIPSIGLKVNVNEGTSATALATGAGHFENTSIWNGNVAIAGHNRGVNNHFGKIHTLSGGDKITLTTKLGTRTYEVYSVQKILSTQVSVLDATNDNIITLVTCVMDQPAYRWCVQAKMV
;
A
#
# COMPACT_ATOMS: atom_id res chain seq x y z
N MET A 1 80.36 45.63 24.75
CA MET A 1 79.80 45.66 23.37
C MET A 1 79.73 44.28 22.71
N LYS A 2 80.78 43.45 22.73
CA LYS A 2 80.78 42.13 22.05
C LYS A 2 79.71 41.14 22.54
N LYS A 3 79.41 41.12 23.86
CA LYS A 3 78.39 40.22 24.43
C LYS A 3 76.95 40.58 24.03
N LEU A 4 76.65 41.88 23.93
CA LEU A 4 75.34 42.38 23.49
C LEU A 4 75.09 42.14 21.99
N LEU A 5 76.14 42.22 21.17
CA LEU A 5 76.06 41.91 19.75
C LEU A 5 75.81 40.41 19.51
N ALA A 6 76.46 39.55 20.31
CA ALA A 6 76.26 38.10 20.23
C ALA A 6 74.84 37.68 20.65
N THR A 7 74.28 38.31 21.68
CA THR A 7 72.90 38.02 22.11
C THR A 7 71.85 38.53 21.12
N LEU A 8 72.09 39.67 20.47
CA LEU A 8 71.20 40.19 19.43
C LEU A 8 71.22 39.32 18.17
N LEU A 9 72.40 38.82 17.79
CA LEU A 9 72.54 37.93 16.65
C LEU A 9 71.90 36.55 16.91
N ALA A 10 72.03 36.02 18.12
CA ALA A 10 71.36 34.78 18.51
C ALA A 10 69.82 34.92 18.52
N ALA A 11 69.29 36.06 18.99
CA ALA A 11 67.86 36.34 18.96
C ALA A 11 67.31 36.46 17.51
N CYS A 12 68.05 37.11 16.61
CA CYS A 12 67.67 37.21 15.19
C CYS A 12 67.71 35.86 14.46
N CYS A 13 68.70 35.00 14.77
CA CYS A 13 68.76 33.66 14.20
C CYS A 13 67.60 32.78 14.69
N LEU A 14 67.14 32.96 15.93
CA LEU A 14 66.04 32.17 16.49
C LEU A 14 64.67 32.60 15.93
N THR A 15 64.47 33.88 15.60
CA THR A 15 63.22 34.35 14.98
C THR A 15 63.11 34.05 13.48
N GLY A 16 64.23 33.85 12.78
CA GLY A 16 64.22 33.34 11.41
C GLY A 16 63.90 31.85 11.31
N ALA A 17 64.26 31.06 12.33
CA ALA A 17 64.04 29.61 12.33
C ALA A 17 62.59 29.19 12.64
N THR A 18 61.73 30.10 13.10
CA THR A 18 60.33 29.81 13.45
C THR A 18 59.31 30.34 12.44
N MET A 19 59.76 30.92 11.33
CA MET A 19 58.89 31.32 10.22
C MET A 19 58.58 30.09 9.34
N LEU A 20 57.53 29.36 9.69
CA LEU A 20 56.94 28.38 8.78
C LEU A 20 55.99 29.11 7.82
N PRO A 21 56.04 28.85 6.49
CA PRO A 21 55.05 29.38 5.57
C PRO A 21 53.67 28.80 5.92
N ALA A 22 52.71 29.65 6.27
CA ALA A 22 51.31 29.24 6.39
C ALA A 22 50.78 28.91 4.98
N SER A 23 50.85 27.64 4.60
CA SER A 23 50.22 27.14 3.37
C SER A 23 48.79 26.76 3.74
N ALA A 24 47.80 27.55 3.29
CA ALA A 24 46.43 27.09 3.31
C ALA A 24 46.34 25.89 2.37
N LEU A 25 45.96 24.73 2.93
CA LEU A 25 45.70 23.54 2.13
C LEU A 25 44.38 23.80 1.39
N GLU A 26 44.44 24.44 0.21
CA GLU A 26 43.29 24.48 -0.68
C GLU A 26 43.08 23.07 -1.22
N TYR A 27 41.98 22.46 -0.81
CA TYR A 27 41.55 21.19 -1.34
C TYR A 27 40.63 21.48 -2.53
N SER A 28 41.12 21.22 -3.74
CA SER A 28 40.27 21.15 -4.93
C SER A 28 39.91 19.69 -5.18
N PHE A 29 38.62 19.38 -5.18
CA PHE A 29 38.12 18.06 -5.60
C PHE A 29 37.88 18.13 -7.11
N ASP A 30 38.76 17.54 -7.91
CA ASP A 30 38.42 17.26 -9.31
C ASP A 30 37.50 16.04 -9.36
N ALA A 31 36.32 16.23 -9.97
CA ALA A 31 35.39 15.14 -10.21
C ALA A 31 36.01 14.16 -11.23
N PRO A 32 35.82 12.85 -11.08
CA PRO A 32 36.26 11.89 -12.09
C PRO A 32 35.55 12.17 -13.42
N ASP A 33 36.27 12.01 -14.54
CA ASP A 33 35.83 12.31 -15.92
C ASP A 33 34.56 11.57 -16.37
N ASN A 34 33.98 10.71 -15.54
CA ASN A 34 32.82 9.92 -15.86
C ASN A 34 31.93 9.71 -14.63
N PRO A 35 30.93 10.57 -14.38
CA PRO A 35 30.03 10.37 -13.25
C PRO A 35 29.21 9.10 -13.51
N LEU A 36 29.37 8.10 -12.64
CA LEU A 36 28.43 7.00 -12.48
C LEU A 36 27.13 7.48 -11.78
N PHE A 37 26.73 8.72 -12.02
CA PHE A 37 25.43 9.27 -11.68
C PHE A 37 24.58 9.25 -12.95
N GLY A 38 23.29 8.94 -12.81
CA GLY A 38 22.37 8.84 -13.94
C GLY A 38 22.48 10.06 -14.85
N ARG A 39 22.35 9.84 -16.17
CA ARG A 39 22.37 10.93 -17.17
C ARG A 39 21.46 12.06 -16.70
N PRO A 40 21.93 13.33 -16.70
CA PRO A 40 21.07 14.46 -16.43
C PRO A 40 19.83 14.39 -17.33
N THR A 41 18.65 14.45 -16.74
CA THR A 41 17.38 14.48 -17.48
C THR A 41 17.00 15.90 -17.91
N SER A 42 17.85 16.89 -17.61
CA SER A 42 17.66 18.26 -18.06
C SER A 42 18.25 18.41 -19.46
N ASP A 43 17.39 18.61 -20.43
CA ASP A 43 17.73 18.99 -21.81
C ASP A 43 17.54 20.50 -21.95
N ASP A 44 18.64 21.26 -22.07
CA ASP A 44 18.62 22.72 -22.26
C ASP A 44 18.44 23.11 -23.75
N THR A 45 18.10 22.16 -24.62
CA THR A 45 17.85 22.43 -26.04
C THR A 45 16.56 23.24 -26.20
N ILE A 46 16.69 24.52 -26.56
CA ILE A 46 15.53 25.35 -26.93
C ILE A 46 15.07 24.94 -28.34
N TYR A 47 14.03 24.10 -28.41
CA TYR A 47 13.34 23.79 -29.65
C TYR A 47 12.47 25.00 -30.08
N VAL A 48 13.02 25.86 -30.93
CA VAL A 48 12.21 26.90 -31.60
C VAL A 48 11.40 26.22 -32.70
N THR A 49 10.17 25.84 -32.36
CA THR A 49 9.20 25.29 -33.31
C THR A 49 8.37 26.45 -33.90
N THR A 50 8.60 26.78 -35.16
CA THR A 50 7.81 27.76 -35.93
C THR A 50 6.51 27.15 -36.47
N GLY A 51 5.73 26.47 -35.60
CA GLY A 51 4.45 25.87 -35.97
C GLY A 51 3.57 25.52 -34.77
N ALA A 52 2.41 26.19 -34.67
CA ALA A 52 1.38 26.11 -33.62
C ALA A 52 1.80 26.56 -32.20
N PRO A 53 0.92 27.22 -31.42
CA PRO A 53 1.32 27.84 -30.15
C PRO A 53 1.84 26.80 -29.15
N ALA A 54 3.08 27.02 -28.70
CA ALA A 54 3.88 26.12 -27.87
C ALA A 54 3.35 25.92 -26.43
N ASN A 55 2.31 26.64 -26.02
CA ASN A 55 1.68 26.46 -24.71
C ASN A 55 0.43 25.56 -24.81
N THR A 56 0.63 24.34 -25.29
CA THR A 56 -0.37 23.28 -25.11
C THR A 56 0.09 22.41 -23.95
N ASP A 57 -0.68 22.40 -22.86
CA ASP A 57 -0.45 21.50 -21.73
C ASP A 57 -0.43 20.04 -22.21
N ARG A 58 0.77 19.45 -22.21
CA ARG A 58 1.01 18.04 -22.58
C ARG A 58 0.93 17.10 -21.38
N SER A 59 0.74 17.62 -20.17
CA SER A 59 0.56 16.83 -18.95
C SER A 59 -0.93 16.62 -18.69
N LYS A 60 -1.49 15.52 -19.18
CA LYS A 60 -2.91 15.15 -18.96
C LYS A 60 -3.15 14.51 -17.58
N ASN A 61 -2.47 14.96 -16.53
CA ASN A 61 -2.59 14.34 -15.22
C ASN A 61 -2.40 15.43 -14.16
N ALA A 62 -3.49 15.82 -13.48
CA ALA A 62 -3.37 16.61 -12.26
C ALA A 62 -2.43 15.86 -11.29
N ALA A 63 -1.44 16.58 -10.76
CA ALA A 63 -0.45 15.99 -9.86
C ALA A 63 -1.14 15.40 -8.62
N LEU A 64 -0.77 14.18 -8.26
CA LEU A 64 -1.34 13.46 -7.11
C LEU A 64 -0.44 13.67 -5.89
N ILE A 65 -1.04 14.00 -4.76
CA ILE A 65 -0.43 13.89 -3.43
C ILE A 65 -0.20 12.39 -3.21
N PRO A 66 1.06 11.95 -3.01
CA PRO A 66 1.31 10.55 -2.71
C PRO A 66 0.59 10.17 -1.41
N PRO A 67 -0.01 8.97 -1.34
CA PRO A 67 -0.69 8.50 -0.15
C PRO A 67 0.26 8.47 1.06
N THR A 68 -0.29 8.59 2.27
CA THR A 68 0.48 8.55 3.51
C THR A 68 1.37 7.30 3.57
N PHE A 69 2.63 7.48 3.95
CA PHE A 69 3.60 6.40 4.07
C PHE A 69 3.07 5.31 5.02
N GLY A 70 3.05 4.06 4.55
CA GLY A 70 2.53 2.91 5.31
C GLY A 70 1.01 2.69 5.20
N SER A 71 0.29 3.51 4.44
CA SER A 71 -1.11 3.24 4.09
C SER A 71 -1.24 2.04 3.15
N PRO A 72 -2.40 1.36 3.11
CA PRO A 72 -2.65 0.26 2.17
C PRO A 72 -2.47 0.66 0.70
N THR A 73 -2.62 1.95 0.38
CA THR A 73 -2.43 2.50 -0.96
C THR A 73 -0.98 2.96 -1.23
N SER A 74 -0.08 2.95 -0.23
CA SER A 74 1.29 3.49 -0.33
C SER A 74 2.14 2.91 -1.47
N TYR A 75 1.80 1.71 -1.95
CA TYR A 75 2.53 1.00 -3.01
C TYR A 75 1.68 0.81 -4.29
N VAL A 76 0.50 1.43 -4.36
CA VAL A 76 -0.42 1.30 -5.50
C VAL A 76 -0.12 2.41 -6.53
N LEU A 77 0.23 2.02 -7.76
CA LEU A 77 0.52 2.98 -8.83
C LEU A 77 -0.71 3.84 -9.15
N GLY A 78 -0.56 5.17 -9.17
CA GLY A 78 -1.66 6.11 -9.43
C GLY A 78 -2.60 6.34 -8.23
N SER A 79 -2.26 5.83 -7.05
CA SER A 79 -2.94 6.18 -5.81
C SER A 79 -2.48 7.55 -5.30
N GLY A 80 -3.41 8.32 -4.73
CA GLY A 80 -3.17 9.68 -4.25
C GLY A 80 -4.40 10.58 -4.39
N GLU A 81 -4.35 11.74 -3.75
CA GLU A 81 -5.38 12.78 -3.88
C GLU A 81 -4.92 13.87 -4.84
N LEU A 82 -5.81 14.47 -5.62
CA LEU A 82 -5.41 15.50 -6.58
C LEU A 82 -4.96 16.79 -5.89
N LEU A 83 -3.77 17.28 -6.23
CA LEU A 83 -3.26 18.58 -5.78
C LEU A 83 -4.10 19.75 -6.30
N THR A 84 -4.72 19.60 -7.47
CA THR A 84 -5.55 20.62 -8.11
C THR A 84 -6.85 20.01 -8.65
N PRO A 85 -7.84 19.77 -7.78
CA PRO A 85 -9.12 19.17 -8.19
C PRO A 85 -9.84 19.97 -9.28
N ASN A 86 -9.63 21.29 -9.34
CA ASN A 86 -10.25 22.19 -10.31
C ASN A 86 -9.66 22.13 -11.73
N LEU A 87 -8.56 21.39 -11.95
CA LEU A 87 -7.93 21.23 -13.27
C LEU A 87 -8.41 19.97 -14.02
N ILE A 88 -9.35 19.22 -13.44
CA ILE A 88 -10.03 18.14 -14.16
C ILE A 88 -10.82 18.73 -15.35
N ARG A 89 -10.64 18.18 -16.55
CA ARG A 89 -11.33 18.67 -17.76
C ARG A 89 -12.85 18.57 -17.58
N ASP A 90 -13.58 19.52 -18.16
CA ASP A 90 -15.05 19.53 -18.21
C ASP A 90 -15.61 18.12 -18.50
N GLY A 91 -16.37 17.59 -17.55
CA GLY A 91 -17.06 16.30 -17.65
C GLY A 91 -16.38 15.11 -16.98
N GLN A 92 -15.20 15.24 -16.37
CA GLN A 92 -14.54 14.14 -15.66
C GLN A 92 -14.72 14.27 -14.13
N ILE A 93 -15.58 13.44 -13.52
CA ILE A 93 -15.63 13.28 -12.06
C ILE A 93 -14.41 12.44 -11.64
N TYR A 94 -13.53 13.02 -10.84
CA TYR A 94 -12.51 12.25 -10.11
C TYR A 94 -13.13 11.65 -8.85
N THR A 95 -13.54 10.39 -8.91
CA THR A 95 -13.82 9.60 -7.70
C THR A 95 -12.49 8.99 -7.25
N GLY A 96 -11.85 9.60 -6.25
CA GLY A 96 -10.73 8.96 -5.55
C GLY A 96 -11.14 7.60 -4.97
N PRO A 97 -10.17 6.76 -4.56
CA PRO A 97 -10.49 5.49 -3.93
C PRO A 97 -11.26 5.77 -2.63
N GLY A 98 -12.56 5.45 -2.61
CA GLY A 98 -13.42 5.60 -1.42
C GLY A 98 -14.70 6.44 -1.60
N ASN A 99 -14.86 7.23 -2.66
CA ASN A 99 -16.08 8.03 -2.85
C ASN A 99 -17.02 7.43 -3.90
N ALA A 100 -17.77 6.41 -3.51
CA ALA A 100 -18.97 5.99 -4.24
C ALA A 100 -20.16 6.86 -3.79
N THR A 101 -20.39 8.01 -4.45
CA THR A 101 -21.69 8.66 -4.36
C THR A 101 -22.68 7.88 -5.22
N SER A 102 -23.47 7.05 -4.55
CA SER A 102 -24.61 6.36 -5.13
C SER A 102 -25.59 7.36 -5.75
N ALA A 103 -26.10 7.03 -6.94
CA ALA A 103 -26.97 7.86 -7.75
C ALA A 103 -28.30 8.14 -7.02
N GLY A 104 -28.43 9.35 -6.48
CA GLY A 104 -29.70 9.95 -6.12
C GLY A 104 -29.95 11.17 -7.01
N THR A 105 -31.09 11.21 -7.68
CA THR A 105 -31.56 12.31 -8.51
C THR A 105 -31.75 13.57 -7.65
N GLY A 106 -30.69 14.37 -7.53
CA GLY A 106 -30.71 15.69 -6.90
C GLY A 106 -30.53 16.77 -7.95
N THR A 107 -31.59 17.53 -8.25
CA THR A 107 -31.51 18.73 -9.07
C THR A 107 -30.76 19.82 -8.31
N VAL A 108 -29.59 20.24 -8.81
CA VAL A 108 -28.91 21.45 -8.33
C VAL A 108 -29.40 22.63 -9.15
N THR A 109 -30.20 23.50 -8.52
CA THR A 109 -30.64 24.77 -9.12
C THR A 109 -29.56 25.83 -8.88
N VAL A 110 -28.88 26.26 -9.94
CA VAL A 110 -28.03 27.46 -9.91
C VAL A 110 -28.89 28.68 -10.28
N PRO A 111 -28.97 29.74 -9.47
CA PRO A 111 -29.70 30.95 -9.84
C PRO A 111 -29.02 31.66 -11.02
N GLY A 112 -29.71 31.80 -12.17
CA GLY A 112 -29.35 32.78 -13.20
C GLY A 112 -29.14 32.31 -14.64
N ALA A 113 -29.42 31.06 -15.00
CA ALA A 113 -29.32 30.62 -16.40
C ALA A 113 -30.70 30.42 -17.05
N THR A 114 -31.07 31.34 -17.94
CA THR A 114 -32.25 31.23 -18.81
C THR A 114 -31.94 30.29 -19.96
N GLY A 115 -32.24 28.99 -19.81
CA GLY A 115 -32.11 28.02 -20.90
C GLY A 115 -32.23 26.57 -20.41
N THR A 116 -33.26 25.87 -20.89
CA THR A 116 -33.41 24.42 -20.69
C THR A 116 -32.55 23.68 -21.72
N THR A 117 -31.34 23.28 -21.33
CA THR A 117 -30.54 22.35 -22.14
C THR A 117 -30.80 20.94 -21.64
N THR A 118 -31.61 20.17 -22.38
CA THR A 118 -31.73 18.72 -22.21
C THR A 118 -30.42 18.07 -22.65
N ILE A 119 -29.61 17.60 -21.70
CA ILE A 119 -28.42 16.78 -22.00
C ILE A 119 -28.90 15.33 -22.15
N PRO A 120 -28.72 14.67 -23.31
CA PRO A 120 -29.00 13.25 -23.42
C PRO A 120 -28.06 12.46 -22.52
N ASN A 121 -28.63 11.73 -21.57
CA ASN A 121 -27.97 10.67 -20.83
C ASN A 121 -27.68 9.50 -21.78
N THR A 122 -26.56 9.57 -22.50
CA THR A 122 -25.91 8.39 -23.07
C THR A 122 -24.84 7.93 -22.11
N SER A 123 -25.26 7.18 -21.08
CA SER A 123 -24.36 6.38 -20.25
C SER A 123 -23.80 5.24 -21.09
N THR A 124 -22.80 5.53 -21.92
CA THR A 124 -21.85 4.51 -22.33
C THR A 124 -20.97 4.26 -21.12
N VAL A 125 -21.25 3.16 -20.41
CA VAL A 125 -20.31 2.58 -19.45
C VAL A 125 -18.95 2.58 -20.13
N PRO A 126 -17.93 3.28 -19.60
CA PRO A 126 -16.59 3.14 -20.12
C PRO A 126 -16.17 1.70 -19.81
N THR A 127 -16.26 0.82 -20.82
CA THR A 127 -15.45 -0.39 -20.84
C THR A 127 -14.01 0.11 -20.77
N LEU A 128 -13.39 -0.09 -19.61
CA LEU A 128 -11.96 0.14 -19.42
C LEU A 128 -11.24 -0.48 -20.63
N PRO A 129 -10.26 0.20 -21.26
CA PRO A 129 -9.41 -0.48 -22.23
C PRO A 129 -8.88 -1.72 -21.53
N SER A 130 -9.11 -2.88 -22.14
CA SER A 130 -8.54 -4.15 -21.68
C SER A 130 -7.04 -3.93 -21.64
N VAL A 131 -6.51 -3.71 -20.43
CA VAL A 131 -5.09 -3.93 -20.18
C VAL A 131 -4.89 -5.38 -20.53
N ASP A 132 -4.08 -5.61 -21.58
CA ASP A 132 -3.51 -6.91 -21.86
C ASP A 132 -2.79 -7.38 -20.59
N THR A 133 -3.52 -8.13 -19.75
CA THR A 133 -3.05 -8.63 -18.48
C THR A 133 -2.40 -9.97 -18.74
N SER A 134 -1.33 -9.94 -19.54
CA SER A 134 -0.35 -11.02 -19.59
C SER A 134 0.74 -10.85 -18.51
N GLY A 135 0.51 -9.98 -17.51
CA GLY A 135 1.31 -9.86 -16.29
C GLY A 135 0.44 -10.09 -15.06
N SER A 136 0.82 -11.04 -14.23
CA SER A 136 0.08 -11.45 -13.02
C SER A 136 -0.01 -10.29 -12.02
N VAL A 137 -1.16 -9.60 -11.98
CA VAL A 137 -1.45 -8.57 -10.98
C VAL A 137 -2.08 -9.25 -9.77
N THR A 138 -1.41 -9.19 -8.63
CA THR A 138 -1.97 -9.64 -7.35
C THR A 138 -3.23 -8.82 -7.05
N ALA A 139 -4.40 -9.43 -7.18
CA ALA A 139 -5.67 -8.73 -7.04
C ALA A 139 -6.00 -8.53 -5.54
N TYR A 140 -6.02 -7.28 -5.07
CA TYR A 140 -6.42 -6.91 -3.71
C TYR A 140 -7.84 -6.34 -3.69
N THR A 141 -8.65 -6.77 -2.74
CA THR A 141 -10.00 -6.25 -2.45
C THR A 141 -10.04 -5.72 -1.02
N PRO A 142 -10.23 -4.39 -0.81
CA PRO A 142 -10.32 -3.80 0.52
C PRO A 142 -11.67 -4.07 1.18
N VAL A 143 -11.71 -3.93 2.51
CA VAL A 143 -12.96 -3.88 3.26
C VAL A 143 -13.54 -2.46 3.20
N THR A 144 -14.82 -2.35 2.84
CA THR A 144 -15.56 -1.07 2.79
C THR A 144 -16.82 -1.15 3.64
N ASP A 145 -17.41 0.00 3.99
CA ASP A 145 -18.63 0.07 4.80
C ASP A 145 -19.79 -0.75 4.23
N ALA A 146 -19.86 -0.86 2.89
CA ALA A 146 -20.87 -1.66 2.21
C ALA A 146 -20.81 -3.15 2.58
N LEU A 147 -19.63 -3.67 2.96
CA LEU A 147 -19.42 -5.08 3.29
C LEU A 147 -19.90 -5.46 4.70
N TYR A 148 -20.10 -4.50 5.59
CA TYR A 148 -20.54 -4.76 6.96
C TYR A 148 -22.00 -5.20 7.04
N TYR A 149 -22.24 -6.32 7.70
CA TYR A 149 -23.59 -6.75 8.07
C TYR A 149 -24.11 -5.92 9.26
N SER A 150 -25.43 -5.95 9.51
CA SER A 150 -26.05 -5.22 10.62
C SER A 150 -25.49 -5.58 12.01
N GLY A 151 -24.90 -6.77 12.15
CA GLY A 151 -24.21 -7.22 13.36
C GLY A 151 -22.75 -6.78 13.48
N GLY A 152 -22.23 -5.94 12.59
CA GLY A 152 -20.85 -5.41 12.63
C GLY A 152 -19.76 -6.34 12.11
N TYR A 153 -20.09 -7.55 11.69
CA TYR A 153 -19.17 -8.47 11.03
C TYR A 153 -19.14 -8.25 9.51
N ILE A 154 -18.08 -8.72 8.85
CA ILE A 154 -17.87 -8.53 7.40
C ILE A 154 -18.03 -9.84 6.60
N ALA A 155 -17.91 -10.99 7.26
CA ALA A 155 -18.08 -12.29 6.64
C ALA A 155 -18.55 -13.36 7.65
N THR A 156 -18.94 -14.52 7.15
CA THR A 156 -19.09 -15.74 7.95
C THR A 156 -18.18 -16.84 7.40
N LEU A 157 -17.57 -17.59 8.30
CA LEU A 157 -16.67 -18.69 7.99
C LEU A 157 -17.28 -20.00 8.48
N SER A 158 -17.27 -21.04 7.64
CA SER A 158 -17.74 -22.37 8.00
C SER A 158 -16.77 -23.46 7.55
N ILE A 159 -16.51 -24.42 8.45
CA ILE A 159 -15.66 -25.58 8.20
C ILE A 159 -16.40 -26.83 8.72
N PRO A 160 -17.14 -27.55 7.85
CA PRO A 160 -18.03 -28.62 8.28
C PRO A 160 -17.33 -29.78 9.00
N SER A 161 -16.13 -30.17 8.58
CA SER A 161 -15.38 -31.31 9.15
C SER A 161 -15.07 -31.16 10.64
N ILE A 162 -15.00 -29.92 11.14
CA ILE A 162 -14.77 -29.60 12.56
C ILE A 162 -15.98 -28.92 13.22
N GLY A 163 -17.12 -28.85 12.54
CA GLY A 163 -18.34 -28.21 13.04
C GLY A 163 -18.22 -26.70 13.28
N LEU A 164 -17.30 -26.02 12.59
CA LEU A 164 -17.05 -24.59 12.78
C LEU A 164 -18.06 -23.76 11.98
N LYS A 165 -18.68 -22.80 12.66
CA LYS A 165 -19.42 -21.69 12.05
C LYS A 165 -19.22 -20.44 12.93
N VAL A 166 -18.64 -19.40 12.37
CA VAL A 166 -18.29 -18.18 13.12
C VAL A 166 -18.43 -16.95 12.24
N ASN A 167 -18.78 -15.82 12.85
CA ASN A 167 -18.69 -14.51 12.20
C ASN A 167 -17.23 -14.06 12.14
N VAL A 168 -16.89 -13.32 11.08
CA VAL A 168 -15.58 -12.73 10.87
C VAL A 168 -15.73 -11.22 10.92
N ASN A 169 -15.08 -10.60 11.90
CA ASN A 169 -15.01 -9.16 12.07
C ASN A 169 -13.81 -8.60 11.33
N GLU A 170 -13.83 -7.31 11.03
CA GLU A 170 -12.62 -6.63 10.57
C GLU A 170 -11.65 -6.39 11.73
N GLY A 171 -10.37 -6.66 11.49
CA GLY A 171 -9.31 -6.47 12.47
C GLY A 171 -9.05 -7.67 13.38
N THR A 172 -7.84 -7.70 13.95
CA THR A 172 -7.36 -8.74 14.86
C THR A 172 -7.12 -8.22 16.28
N SER A 173 -7.81 -7.13 16.65
CA SER A 173 -7.76 -6.59 18.02
C SER A 173 -8.42 -7.53 19.03
N ALA A 174 -8.12 -7.36 20.32
CA ALA A 174 -8.76 -8.15 21.37
C ALA A 174 -10.30 -8.04 21.34
N THR A 175 -10.83 -6.86 21.02
CA THR A 175 -12.28 -6.62 20.90
C THR A 175 -12.87 -7.36 19.70
N ALA A 176 -12.19 -7.34 18.55
CA ALA A 176 -12.67 -8.04 17.36
C ALA A 176 -12.65 -9.56 17.54
N LEU A 177 -11.61 -10.11 18.17
CA LEU A 177 -11.49 -11.55 18.44
C LEU A 177 -12.35 -12.03 19.61
N ALA A 178 -12.90 -11.12 20.41
CA ALA A 178 -13.81 -11.45 21.51
C ALA A 178 -15.24 -11.79 21.03
N THR A 179 -15.63 -11.41 19.81
CA THR A 179 -16.99 -11.63 19.29
C THR A 179 -17.03 -12.58 18.09
N GLY A 180 -15.87 -13.06 17.63
CA GLY A 180 -15.75 -13.98 16.49
C GLY A 180 -14.30 -14.19 16.04
N ALA A 181 -14.14 -14.57 14.78
CA ALA A 181 -12.84 -14.54 14.11
C ALA A 181 -12.54 -13.11 13.60
N GLY A 182 -11.28 -12.80 13.33
CA GLY A 182 -10.84 -11.48 12.87
C GLY A 182 -10.10 -11.57 11.55
N HIS A 183 -10.48 -10.75 10.58
CA HIS A 183 -9.74 -10.59 9.32
C HIS A 183 -8.51 -9.71 9.54
N PHE A 184 -7.39 -10.05 8.90
CA PHE A 184 -6.21 -9.20 8.90
C PHE A 184 -6.41 -8.03 7.94
N GLU A 185 -6.42 -6.79 8.47
CA GLU A 185 -6.74 -5.55 7.73
C GLU A 185 -5.80 -5.30 6.52
N ASN A 186 -4.58 -5.82 6.58
CA ASN A 186 -3.60 -5.73 5.50
C ASN A 186 -3.73 -6.85 4.45
N THR A 187 -4.73 -7.73 4.56
CA THR A 187 -5.02 -8.79 3.59
C THR A 187 -6.32 -8.51 2.84
N SER A 188 -6.53 -9.18 1.72
CA SER A 188 -7.75 -8.95 0.95
C SER A 188 -8.93 -9.68 1.57
N ILE A 189 -10.12 -9.08 1.53
CA ILE A 189 -11.36 -9.77 1.92
C ILE A 189 -11.93 -10.70 0.84
N TRP A 190 -11.36 -10.67 -0.37
CA TRP A 190 -11.90 -11.43 -1.50
C TRP A 190 -10.79 -12.02 -2.37
N ASN A 191 -10.10 -11.21 -3.17
CA ASN A 191 -9.14 -11.72 -4.16
C ASN A 191 -7.74 -11.95 -3.58
N GLY A 192 -7.06 -12.99 -4.05
CA GLY A 192 -5.73 -13.34 -3.54
C GLY A 192 -5.80 -14.06 -2.19
N ASN A 193 -5.07 -13.58 -1.19
CA ASN A 193 -5.00 -14.21 0.13
C ASN A 193 -5.94 -13.52 1.12
N VAL A 194 -6.98 -14.23 1.55
CA VAL A 194 -7.85 -13.82 2.66
C VAL A 194 -7.31 -14.42 3.95
N ALA A 195 -6.75 -13.60 4.84
CA ALA A 195 -6.23 -14.10 6.10
C ALA A 195 -7.17 -13.83 7.26
N ILE A 196 -7.38 -14.85 8.11
CA ILE A 196 -8.27 -14.80 9.26
C ILE A 196 -7.57 -15.36 10.49
N ALA A 197 -7.61 -14.62 11.58
CA ALA A 197 -7.17 -15.04 12.90
C ALA A 197 -8.35 -15.50 13.76
N GLY A 198 -8.10 -16.44 14.66
CA GLY A 198 -9.07 -16.83 15.69
C GLY A 198 -8.39 -17.35 16.93
N HIS A 199 -9.07 -17.26 18.08
CA HIS A 199 -8.59 -17.87 19.32
C HIS A 199 -8.71 -19.39 19.29
N ASN A 200 -7.73 -20.08 19.89
CA ASN A 200 -7.75 -21.53 20.12
C ASN A 200 -8.18 -21.91 21.55
N ARG A 201 -8.37 -20.94 22.43
CA ARG A 201 -8.60 -21.13 23.87
C ARG A 201 -9.65 -20.16 24.41
N GLY A 202 -10.17 -20.48 25.60
CA GLY A 202 -11.21 -19.70 26.25
C GLY A 202 -12.60 -19.95 25.67
N VAL A 203 -13.56 -19.11 26.05
CA VAL A 203 -14.97 -19.23 25.65
C VAL A 203 -15.14 -19.09 24.12
N ASN A 204 -14.31 -18.27 23.47
CA ASN A 204 -14.36 -18.00 22.03
C ASN A 204 -13.27 -18.75 21.27
N ASN A 205 -13.03 -20.02 21.60
CA ASN A 205 -12.01 -20.85 20.97
C ASN A 205 -12.38 -21.34 19.56
N HIS A 206 -12.95 -20.47 18.73
CA HIS A 206 -13.49 -20.82 17.42
C HIS A 206 -12.48 -21.58 16.55
N PHE A 207 -11.18 -21.28 16.66
CA PHE A 207 -10.12 -21.95 15.87
C PHE A 207 -9.41 -23.08 16.61
N GLY A 208 -9.94 -23.53 17.76
CA GLY A 208 -9.34 -24.57 18.60
C GLY A 208 -9.05 -25.89 17.88
N LYS A 209 -9.74 -26.18 16.77
CA LYS A 209 -9.63 -27.43 16.01
C LYS A 209 -9.05 -27.30 14.60
N ILE A 210 -8.66 -26.10 14.14
CA ILE A 210 -8.20 -25.96 12.74
C ILE A 210 -6.93 -26.76 12.44
N HIS A 211 -6.12 -27.05 13.46
CA HIS A 211 -4.92 -27.90 13.34
C HIS A 211 -5.23 -29.39 13.09
N THR A 212 -6.51 -29.80 13.20
CA THR A 212 -6.96 -31.18 12.93
C THR A 212 -7.46 -31.36 11.50
N LEU A 213 -7.51 -30.28 10.71
CA LEU A 213 -7.91 -30.34 9.31
C LEU A 213 -6.92 -31.16 8.49
N SER A 214 -7.43 -31.76 7.42
CA SER A 214 -6.66 -32.58 6.48
C SER A 214 -6.79 -32.03 5.07
N GLY A 215 -5.85 -32.42 4.19
CA GLY A 215 -5.96 -32.11 2.77
C GLY A 215 -7.30 -32.59 2.21
N GLY A 216 -8.00 -31.72 1.46
CA GLY A 216 -9.34 -32.01 0.94
C GLY A 216 -10.50 -31.42 1.77
N ASP A 217 -10.27 -31.03 3.03
CA ASP A 217 -11.31 -30.41 3.86
C ASP A 217 -11.79 -29.09 3.27
N LYS A 218 -13.09 -28.82 3.38
CA LYS A 218 -13.71 -27.64 2.80
C LYS A 218 -13.85 -26.50 3.81
N ILE A 219 -13.43 -25.32 3.40
CA ILE A 219 -13.61 -24.05 4.12
C ILE A 219 -14.50 -23.16 3.27
N THR A 220 -15.58 -22.64 3.82
CA THR A 220 -16.51 -21.75 3.10
C THR A 220 -16.50 -20.36 3.73
N LEU A 221 -16.19 -19.35 2.94
CA LEU A 221 -16.26 -17.93 3.30
C LEU A 221 -17.44 -17.29 2.59
N THR A 222 -18.34 -16.65 3.36
CA THR A 222 -19.47 -15.90 2.80
C THR A 222 -19.35 -14.44 3.18
N THR A 223 -19.23 -13.58 2.19
CA THR A 223 -19.19 -12.10 2.29
C THR A 223 -20.41 -11.52 1.55
N LYS A 224 -20.56 -10.19 1.56
CA LYS A 224 -21.57 -9.54 0.70
C LYS A 224 -21.22 -9.52 -0.79
N LEU A 225 -19.97 -9.86 -1.15
CA LEU A 225 -19.55 -10.04 -2.55
C LEU A 225 -19.95 -11.41 -3.09
N GLY A 226 -20.19 -12.38 -2.19
CA GLY A 226 -20.62 -13.72 -2.53
C GLY A 226 -20.07 -14.78 -1.57
N THR A 227 -20.20 -16.03 -1.98
CA THR A 227 -19.68 -17.20 -1.24
C THR A 227 -18.58 -17.87 -2.04
N ARG A 228 -17.48 -18.24 -1.37
CA ARG A 228 -16.38 -19.03 -1.93
C ARG A 228 -16.12 -20.25 -1.07
N THR A 229 -15.84 -21.37 -1.74
CA THR A 229 -15.39 -22.60 -1.10
C THR A 229 -13.93 -22.82 -1.45
N TYR A 230 -13.16 -23.22 -0.45
CA TYR A 230 -11.73 -23.50 -0.53
C TYR A 230 -11.48 -24.93 -0.07
N GLU A 231 -10.47 -25.56 -0.62
CA GLU A 231 -10.00 -26.89 -0.24
C GLU A 231 -8.63 -26.79 0.43
N VAL A 232 -8.52 -27.34 1.64
CA VAL A 232 -7.28 -27.36 2.43
C VAL A 232 -6.21 -28.11 1.66
N TYR A 233 -5.03 -27.49 1.53
CA TYR A 233 -3.83 -28.12 0.97
C TYR A 233 -2.64 -28.10 1.93
N SER A 234 -2.69 -27.30 3.00
CA SER A 234 -1.58 -27.17 3.95
C SER A 234 -2.08 -26.91 5.37
N VAL A 235 -1.52 -27.65 6.33
CA VAL A 235 -1.67 -27.42 7.77
C VAL A 235 -0.28 -27.50 8.40
N GLN A 236 0.21 -26.39 8.94
CA GLN A 236 1.59 -26.25 9.41
C GLN A 236 1.66 -25.59 10.78
N LYS A 237 2.68 -25.96 11.54
CA LYS A 237 3.09 -25.23 12.73
C LYS A 237 4.20 -24.25 12.34
N ILE A 238 3.90 -22.95 12.40
CA ILE A 238 4.80 -21.88 11.99
C ILE A 238 5.27 -21.05 13.18
N LEU A 239 6.32 -20.25 13.00
CA LEU A 239 6.72 -19.25 13.98
C LEU A 239 5.70 -18.10 14.01
N SER A 240 5.49 -17.49 15.18
CA SER A 240 4.64 -16.31 15.32
C SER A 240 5.13 -15.09 14.54
N THR A 241 6.41 -15.10 14.14
CA THR A 241 7.06 -14.05 13.34
C THR A 241 6.99 -14.32 11.84
N GLN A 242 6.49 -15.48 11.41
CA GLN A 242 6.41 -15.85 9.99
C GLN A 242 5.19 -15.19 9.32
N VAL A 243 5.22 -13.87 9.21
CA VAL A 243 4.13 -13.05 8.66
C VAL A 243 3.96 -13.18 7.15
N SER A 244 4.94 -13.76 6.45
CA SER A 244 4.89 -13.99 5.01
C SER A 244 3.76 -14.93 4.57
N VAL A 245 3.15 -15.68 5.50
CA VAL A 245 1.94 -16.46 5.23
C VAL A 245 0.71 -15.59 4.92
N LEU A 246 0.79 -14.29 5.26
CA LEU A 246 -0.24 -13.29 5.00
C LEU A 246 -0.02 -12.55 3.66
N ASP A 247 1.12 -12.79 3.00
CA ASP A 247 1.45 -12.10 1.76
C ASP A 247 0.38 -12.36 0.70
N ALA A 248 0.15 -11.35 -0.14
CA ALA A 248 -0.85 -11.43 -1.18
C ALA A 248 -0.42 -12.40 -2.28
N THR A 249 -1.38 -13.18 -2.80
CA THR A 249 -1.16 -14.23 -3.78
C THR A 249 -1.93 -14.00 -5.06
N ASN A 250 -1.44 -14.55 -6.18
CA ASN A 250 -2.17 -14.54 -7.45
C ASN A 250 -3.36 -15.51 -7.44
N ASP A 251 -3.20 -16.63 -6.73
CA ASP A 251 -4.27 -17.58 -6.49
C ASP A 251 -5.21 -17.07 -5.39
N ASN A 252 -6.50 -17.37 -5.52
CA ASN A 252 -7.46 -17.17 -4.43
C ASN A 252 -7.25 -18.25 -3.37
N ILE A 253 -6.67 -17.87 -2.24
CA ILE A 253 -6.46 -18.73 -1.07
C ILE A 253 -7.08 -18.10 0.17
N ILE A 254 -7.31 -18.94 1.17
CA ILE A 254 -7.67 -18.51 2.52
C ILE A 254 -6.62 -19.04 3.50
N THR A 255 -6.13 -18.17 4.38
CA THR A 255 -5.12 -18.48 5.40
C THR A 255 -5.74 -18.32 6.78
N LEU A 256 -5.83 -19.41 7.55
CA LEU A 256 -6.35 -19.40 8.91
C LEU A 256 -5.22 -19.52 9.91
N VAL A 257 -5.16 -18.61 10.87
CA VAL A 257 -4.08 -18.56 11.87
C VAL A 257 -4.64 -18.64 13.29
N THR A 258 -4.05 -19.50 14.12
CA THR A 258 -4.33 -19.52 15.56
C THR A 258 -3.09 -19.84 16.40
N CYS A 259 -3.17 -19.64 17.71
CA CYS A 259 -2.10 -19.97 18.64
C CYS A 259 -1.88 -21.49 18.76
N VAL A 260 -0.66 -21.88 19.10
CA VAL A 260 -0.38 -23.22 19.63
C VAL A 260 -0.51 -23.17 21.15
N MET A 261 -1.15 -24.18 21.75
CA MET A 261 -1.32 -24.28 23.20
C MET A 261 0.05 -24.33 23.89
N ASP A 262 0.20 -23.54 24.95
CA ASP A 262 1.41 -23.40 25.78
C ASP A 262 2.72 -23.10 25.02
N GLN A 263 2.60 -22.61 23.79
CA GLN A 263 3.73 -22.38 22.89
C GLN A 263 3.58 -21.03 22.21
N PRO A 264 3.83 -19.92 22.93
CA PRO A 264 3.58 -18.56 22.44
C PRO A 264 4.39 -18.18 21.21
N ALA A 265 5.53 -18.84 20.99
CA ALA A 265 6.38 -18.63 19.81
C ALA A 265 5.81 -19.24 18.51
N TYR A 266 4.74 -20.04 18.59
CA TYR A 266 4.22 -20.78 17.44
C TYR A 266 2.75 -20.48 17.14
N ARG A 267 2.38 -20.65 15.88
CA ARG A 267 1.01 -20.59 15.38
C ARG A 267 0.69 -21.84 14.57
N TRP A 268 -0.55 -22.27 14.62
CA TRP A 268 -1.11 -23.15 13.60
C TRP A 268 -1.54 -22.29 12.41
N CYS A 269 -1.10 -22.66 11.22
CA CYS A 269 -1.44 -22.03 9.96
C CYS A 269 -2.06 -23.07 9.04
N VAL A 270 -3.29 -22.80 8.59
CA VAL A 270 -3.99 -23.61 7.59
C VAL A 270 -4.13 -22.79 6.33
N GLN A 271 -3.76 -23.34 5.18
CA GLN A 271 -4.01 -22.72 3.89
C GLN A 271 -4.86 -23.62 3.01
N ALA A 272 -5.82 -23.00 2.33
CA ALA A 272 -6.73 -23.66 1.43
C ALA A 272 -6.89 -22.84 0.13
N LYS A 273 -7.04 -23.51 -1.00
CA LYS A 273 -7.16 -22.89 -2.33
C LYS A 273 -8.60 -22.98 -2.83
N MET A 274 -9.09 -21.92 -3.48
CA MET A 274 -10.46 -21.86 -4.01
C MET A 274 -10.73 -23.01 -4.99
N VAL A 275 -11.92 -23.61 -4.90
CA VAL A 275 -12.41 -24.71 -5.77
C VAL A 275 -13.75 -24.38 -6.41
#